data_AF-A0A7T1MAT3-F1
#
_entry.id   AF-A0A7T1MAT3-F1
#
_cell.length_a   1.000
_cell.length_b   1.000
_cell.length_c   1.000
_cell.angle_alpha   90.00
_cell.angle_beta   90.00
_cell.angle_gamma   90.00
#
_symmetry.space_group_name_H-M   'P 1'
#
loop_
_entity.id
_entity.type
_entity.pdbx_description
1 polymer ?
#
loop_
_entity_poly.entity_id
_entity_poly.type
_entity_poly.pdbx_seq_one_letter_code
_entity_poly.pdbx_strand_id
1 'polypeptide(L)'
;MNHVLWLLLGAALASPASAALPPQDQNAKDLDVIVAFVKQHPKVMASLNTIDLSRRTVTFGDNCIATFAREQKTVPPGFVSPAASLVFSSSTCPIN
;
A
#
# COMPACT_ATOMS: atom_id res chain seq x y z
N MET A 1 -51.03 -19.02 -14.72
CA MET A 1 -50.37 -17.95 -15.48
C MET A 1 -49.45 -17.14 -14.55
N ASN A 2 -48.14 -17.22 -14.79
CA ASN A 2 -47.18 -16.12 -14.67
C ASN A 2 -46.67 -15.55 -13.32
N HIS A 3 -46.44 -16.35 -12.27
CA HIS A 3 -45.67 -15.90 -11.08
C HIS A 3 -44.18 -16.30 -11.07
N VAL A 4 -43.77 -17.25 -11.93
CA VAL A 4 -42.38 -17.75 -11.98
C VAL A 4 -41.43 -16.75 -12.66
N LEU A 5 -41.96 -15.79 -13.42
CA LEU A 5 -41.18 -14.84 -14.22
C LEU A 5 -40.54 -13.72 -13.37
N TRP A 6 -40.99 -13.51 -12.14
CA TRP A 6 -40.45 -12.47 -11.24
C TRP A 6 -39.25 -12.91 -10.40
N LEU A 7 -39.05 -14.22 -10.21
CA LEU A 7 -37.94 -14.75 -9.41
C LEU A 7 -36.59 -14.76 -10.15
N LEU A 8 -36.60 -14.62 -11.49
CA LEU A 8 -35.38 -14.58 -12.30
C LEU A 8 -34.85 -13.15 -12.54
N LEU A 9 -35.59 -12.11 -12.17
CA LEU A 9 -35.21 -10.72 -12.44
C LEU A 9 -34.42 -10.04 -11.28
N GLY A 10 -34.32 -10.68 -10.11
CA GLY A 10 -33.75 -10.07 -8.91
C GLY A 10 -32.24 -10.22 -8.70
N ALA A 11 -31.54 -11.03 -9.49
CA ALA A 11 -30.17 -11.47 -9.17
C ALA A 11 -29.03 -10.70 -9.89
N ALA A 12 -29.32 -9.65 -10.68
CA ALA A 12 -28.37 -9.15 -11.69
C ALA A 12 -27.60 -7.84 -11.38
N LEU A 13 -27.60 -7.31 -10.14
CA LEU A 13 -27.02 -5.97 -9.86
C LEU A 13 -25.97 -5.93 -8.72
N ALA A 14 -25.27 -7.02 -8.44
CA ALA A 14 -24.10 -6.95 -7.56
C ALA A 14 -22.85 -6.58 -8.39
N SER A 15 -22.70 -5.30 -8.73
CA SER A 15 -21.41 -4.80 -9.26
C SER A 15 -20.37 -4.84 -8.14
N PRO A 16 -19.18 -5.42 -8.33
CA PRO A 16 -18.14 -5.41 -7.32
C PRO A 16 -17.67 -3.97 -7.11
N ALA A 17 -18.15 -3.35 -6.03
CA ALA A 17 -17.64 -2.07 -5.57
C ALA A 17 -16.16 -2.24 -5.22
N SER A 18 -15.29 -1.69 -6.07
CA SER A 18 -13.86 -1.68 -5.81
C SER A 18 -13.60 -0.61 -4.76
N ALA A 19 -13.66 -0.98 -3.48
CA ALA A 19 -13.47 -0.02 -2.41
C ALA A 19 -11.98 0.34 -2.25
N ALA A 20 -11.69 1.62 -2.12
CA ALA A 20 -10.42 2.04 -1.55
C ALA A 20 -10.33 1.50 -0.11
N LEU A 21 -9.13 1.13 0.33
CA LEU A 21 -8.94 0.71 1.72
C LEU A 21 -9.14 1.90 2.67
N PRO A 22 -9.73 1.68 3.86
CA PRO A 22 -9.70 2.66 4.93
C PRO A 22 -8.27 3.10 5.26
N PRO A 23 -8.06 4.37 5.71
CA PRO A 23 -6.71 4.89 5.96
C PRO A 23 -5.88 4.05 6.92
N GLN A 24 -6.48 3.52 8.00
CA GLN A 24 -5.77 2.68 8.96
C GLN A 24 -5.27 1.37 8.35
N ASP A 25 -6.05 0.75 7.45
CA ASP A 25 -5.70 -0.52 6.82
C ASP A 25 -4.61 -0.31 5.77
N GLN A 26 -4.66 0.81 5.05
CA GLN A 26 -3.60 1.18 4.12
C GLN A 26 -2.30 1.51 4.85
N ASN A 27 -2.37 2.26 5.96
CA ASN A 27 -1.20 2.60 6.76
C ASN A 27 -0.56 1.37 7.41
N ALA A 28 -1.37 0.41 7.88
CA ALA A 28 -0.86 -0.86 8.40
C ALA A 28 -0.06 -1.62 7.33
N LYS A 29 -0.63 -1.77 6.13
CA LYS A 29 0.07 -2.41 5.00
C LYS A 29 1.36 -1.69 4.62
N ASP A 30 1.35 -0.36 4.62
CA ASP A 30 2.53 0.44 4.30
C ASP A 30 3.62 0.29 5.36
N LEU A 31 3.22 0.26 6.64
CA LEU A 31 4.14 0.03 7.75
C LEU A 31 4.78 -1.35 7.66
N ASP A 32 4.01 -2.39 7.33
CA ASP A 32 4.53 -3.75 7.16
C ASP A 32 5.64 -3.82 6.11
N VAL A 33 5.46 -3.13 4.98
CA VAL A 33 6.50 -3.04 3.93
C VAL A 33 7.76 -2.36 4.46
N ILE A 34 7.61 -1.22 5.14
CA ILE A 34 8.76 -0.47 5.65
C ILE A 34 9.49 -1.27 6.73
N VAL A 35 8.76 -1.91 7.64
CA VAL A 35 9.35 -2.77 8.68
C VAL A 35 10.07 -3.97 8.06
N ALA A 36 9.51 -4.57 7.00
CA ALA A 36 10.18 -5.63 6.27
C ALA A 36 11.50 -5.17 5.66
N PHE A 37 11.53 -3.99 5.03
CA PHE A 37 12.77 -3.38 4.52
C PHE A 37 13.80 -3.18 5.63
N VAL A 38 13.43 -2.57 6.75
CA VAL A 38 14.35 -2.34 7.88
C VAL A 38 14.94 -3.67 8.36
N LYS A 39 14.11 -4.72 8.49
CA LYS A 39 14.57 -6.06 8.92
C LYS A 39 15.50 -6.74 7.92
N GLN A 40 15.37 -6.47 6.63
CA GLN A 40 16.20 -7.06 5.57
C GLN A 40 17.57 -6.39 5.42
N HIS A 41 17.75 -5.20 5.99
CA HIS A 41 18.96 -4.38 5.83
C HIS A 41 19.66 -4.17 7.20
N PRO A 42 20.66 -5.00 7.56
CA PRO A 42 21.27 -4.98 8.89
C PRO A 42 21.80 -3.61 9.32
N LYS A 43 22.40 -2.84 8.40
CA LYS A 43 22.89 -1.49 8.67
C LYS A 43 21.76 -0.50 9.01
N VAL A 44 20.65 -0.57 8.27
CA VAL A 44 19.46 0.24 8.53
C VAL A 44 18.88 -0.13 9.90
N MET A 45 18.76 -1.42 10.20
CA MET A 45 18.28 -1.89 11.51
C MET A 45 19.18 -1.43 12.66
N ALA A 46 20.50 -1.59 12.52
CA ALA A 46 21.47 -1.28 13.56
C ALA A 46 21.49 0.22 13.95
N SER A 47 21.00 1.08 13.07
CA SER A 47 21.03 2.53 13.25
C SER A 47 19.69 3.19 12.98
N LEU A 48 18.59 2.44 13.10
CA LEU A 48 17.24 2.94 12.85
C LEU A 48 16.94 4.10 13.80
N ASN A 49 16.55 5.24 13.25
CA ASN A 49 16.17 6.42 14.01
C ASN A 49 14.65 6.64 13.96
N THR A 50 14.07 6.74 12.76
CA THR A 50 12.64 7.06 12.62
C THR A 50 12.02 6.36 11.43
N ILE A 51 10.77 5.93 11.59
CA ILE A 51 9.88 5.55 10.50
C ILE A 51 8.80 6.63 10.41
N ASP A 52 8.69 7.27 9.25
CA ASP A 52 7.66 8.27 8.97
C ASP A 52 6.76 7.80 7.83
N LEU A 53 5.55 7.36 8.16
CA LEU A 53 4.58 6.87 7.18
C LEU A 53 4.00 7.98 6.30
N SER A 54 3.90 9.20 6.82
CA SER A 54 3.34 10.34 6.08
C SER A 54 4.27 10.74 4.93
N ARG A 55 5.57 10.74 5.19
CA ARG A 55 6.63 11.00 4.20
C ARG A 55 7.12 9.74 3.49
N ARG A 56 6.72 8.55 3.97
CA ARG A 56 7.15 7.23 3.47
C ARG A 56 8.67 7.09 3.50
N THR A 57 9.26 7.44 4.63
CA THR A 57 10.72 7.47 4.80
C THR A 57 11.17 6.71 6.04
N VAL A 58 12.37 6.14 5.96
CA VAL A 58 13.14 5.64 7.10
C VAL A 58 14.37 6.50 7.26
N THR A 59 14.56 7.09 8.45
CA THR A 59 15.80 7.75 8.84
C THR A 59 16.67 6.77 9.60
N PHE A 60 17.95 6.68 9.24
CA PHE A 60 18.93 5.78 9.86
C PHE A 60 20.34 6.37 9.84
N GLY A 61 21.25 5.85 10.66
CA GLY A 61 22.64 6.31 10.74
C GLY A 61 22.75 7.81 11.01
N ASP A 62 23.71 8.45 10.34
CA ASP A 62 23.95 9.90 10.43
C ASP A 62 22.97 10.70 9.53
N ASN A 63 21.67 10.58 9.82
CA ASN A 63 20.58 11.21 9.07
C ASN A 63 20.44 10.74 7.61
N CYS A 64 20.82 9.51 7.31
CA CYS A 64 20.51 8.87 6.04
C CYS A 64 19.01 8.65 5.90
N ILE A 65 18.47 8.81 4.70
CA ILE A 65 17.04 8.70 4.42
C ILE A 65 16.82 7.68 3.31
N ALA A 66 16.14 6.58 3.63
CA ALA A 66 15.56 5.67 2.65
C ALA A 66 14.11 6.10 2.36
N THR A 67 13.77 6.25 1.09
CA THR A 67 12.48 6.75 0.61
C THR A 67 11.73 5.65 -0.13
N PHE A 68 10.42 5.61 0.10
CA PHE A 68 9.51 4.66 -0.53
C PHE A 68 8.51 5.37 -1.44
N ALA A 69 8.25 4.78 -2.59
CA ALA A 69 7.27 5.26 -3.55
C ALA A 69 6.15 4.22 -3.72
N ARG A 70 5.00 4.67 -4.23
CA ARG A 70 3.96 3.75 -4.68
C ARG A 70 4.40 3.11 -5.99
N GLU A 71 4.20 1.80 -6.13
CA GLU A 71 4.35 1.16 -7.43
C GLU A 71 3.47 1.85 -8.47
N GLN A 72 3.97 1.97 -9.69
CA GLN A 72 3.17 2.46 -10.80
C GLN A 72 2.16 1.39 -11.19
N LYS A 73 0.88 1.66 -10.96
CA LYS A 73 -0.22 0.80 -11.39
C LYS A 73 -1.15 1.59 -12.30
N THR A 74 -1.32 1.13 -13.54
CA THR A 74 -2.33 1.66 -14.44
C THR A 74 -3.70 1.20 -13.96
N VAL A 75 -4.52 2.13 -13.50
CA VAL A 75 -5.92 1.88 -13.17
C VAL A 75 -6.77 2.34 -14.36
N PRO A 76 -7.61 1.46 -14.94
CA PRO A 76 -8.50 1.86 -16.03
C PRO A 76 -9.41 3.03 -15.62
N PRO A 77 -9.73 3.96 -16.54
CA PRO A 77 -10.67 5.04 -16.25
C PRO A 77 -11.99 4.51 -15.69
N GLY A 78 -12.49 5.12 -14.61
CA GLY A 78 -13.73 4.71 -13.94
C GLY A 78 -13.59 3.61 -12.89
N PHE A 79 -12.40 3.04 -12.68
CA PHE A 79 -12.13 2.12 -11.57
C PHE A 79 -11.46 2.83 -10.40
N VAL A 80 -11.99 2.59 -9.20
CA VAL A 80 -11.34 2.93 -7.93
C VAL A 80 -10.59 1.70 -7.44
N SER A 81 -9.30 1.81 -7.13
CA SER A 81 -8.50 0.71 -6.57
C SER A 81 -7.86 1.18 -5.27
N PRO A 82 -7.58 0.29 -4.31
CA PRO A 82 -6.70 0.61 -3.20
C PRO A 82 -5.38 1.22 -3.69
N ALA A 83 -4.76 2.05 -2.86
CA ALA A 83 -3.45 2.59 -3.18
C ALA A 83 -2.46 1.43 -3.45
N ALA A 84 -1.61 1.60 -4.46
CA ALA A 84 -0.59 0.61 -4.79
C ALA A 84 0.35 0.36 -3.61
N SER A 85 1.02 -0.78 -3.58
CA SER A 85 1.99 -1.08 -2.52
C SER A 85 3.13 -0.07 -2.52
N LEU A 86 3.75 0.13 -1.36
CA LEU A 86 5.03 0.84 -1.29
C LEU A 86 6.15 -0.08 -1.79
N VAL A 87 7.14 0.53 -2.43
CA VAL A 87 8.41 -0.09 -2.81
C VAL A 87 9.55 0.85 -2.46
N PHE A 88 10.70 0.27 -2.12
CA PHE A 88 11.93 1.05 -1.96
C PHE A 88 12.23 1.80 -3.26
N SER A 89 12.46 3.10 -3.16
CA SER A 89 12.71 3.97 -4.30
C SER A 89 14.17 4.43 -4.34
N SER A 90 14.67 4.97 -3.23
CA SER A 90 16.03 5.53 -3.17
C SER A 90 16.52 5.64 -1.73
N SER A 91 17.83 5.82 -1.57
CA SER A 91 18.45 6.14 -0.28
C SER A 91 19.56 7.16 -0.47
N THR A 92 19.73 8.07 0.49
CA THR A 92 20.84 9.03 0.48
C THR A 92 22.18 8.41 0.88
N CYS A 93 22.16 7.18 1.41
CA CYS A 93 23.35 6.43 1.82
C CYS A 93 23.23 4.94 1.44
N PRO A 94 24.33 4.16 1.44
CA PRO A 94 24.28 2.71 1.31
C PRO A 94 23.46 2.07 2.43
N ILE A 95 22.56 1.16 2.06
CA ILE A 95 21.59 0.48 2.95
C ILE A 95 22.09 -0.90 3.42
N ASN A 96 23.18 -1.37 2.83
CA ASN A 96 23.91 -2.59 3.13
C ASN A 96 25.14 -2.31 3.99
#